data_AF-A0A2N1U4G4-F1
#
_entry.id   AF-A0A2N1U4G4-F1
#
_cell.length_a   1.000
_cell.length_b   1.000
_cell.length_c   1.000
_cell.angle_alpha   90.00
_cell.angle_beta   90.00
_cell.angle_gamma   90.00
#
_symmetry.space_group_name_H-M   'P 1'
#
loop_
_entity.id
_entity.type
_entity.pdbx_description
1 polymer ?
#
loop_
_entity_poly.entity_id
_entity_poly.type
_entity_poly.pdbx_seq_one_letter_code
_entity_poly.pdbx_strand_id
1 'polypeptide(L)'
;MLLPRKSKFGLVPCGDWRYNRNMFKSRIYLSVLIVFCFAFLAGCSVPGSSNPPAIDDSVTITGTVSAPIVANQGLLGAAGQSNDATAFARFASGSTLKVNGRVAEFSLNDTTRELRVEKISPAAAYELELRRGDFSLIAFVPHSGRQISLLYGLSLRSTAEWYLRAAFGSSQKFSIDQFAEYQVNSGLIDKLVGSLQTELGKSGLASAAWRLAASNGASTLVKDQELADVMQRAGNAFSYNGTFSGNVVYWRLDGSGKPVMEVQAAVVMTCSTSGNSVNGSFNIEPQSTKPIENYTVTSPPSTVAFAFTGTLSGSYLRFTRRAANDGSPLSGKDLDSWFIFPVKDGLAVQCDNLDLAYRTGIQTRAGDFVLRKK
;
A
#
# COMPACT_ATOMS: atom_id res chain seq x y z
N MET A 1 -33.70 26.14 -67.07
CA MET A 1 -35.15 26.26 -67.32
C MET A 1 -35.87 26.12 -65.98
N LEU A 2 -36.65 27.13 -65.60
CA LEU A 2 -37.70 27.16 -64.56
C LEU A 2 -37.32 27.03 -63.06
N LEU A 3 -37.40 28.17 -62.36
CA LEU A 3 -37.97 28.30 -60.99
C LEU A 3 -39.51 28.07 -61.03
N PRO A 4 -40.29 28.24 -59.94
CA PRO A 4 -40.33 27.54 -58.64
C PRO A 4 -41.80 27.07 -58.33
N ARG A 5 -42.11 26.53 -57.14
CA ARG A 5 -43.49 26.50 -56.62
C ARG A 5 -43.60 26.84 -55.13
N LYS A 6 -44.51 27.79 -54.84
CA LYS A 6 -44.91 28.33 -53.55
C LYS A 6 -46.08 27.56 -52.90
N SER A 7 -46.28 27.88 -51.61
CA SER A 7 -47.55 28.07 -50.87
C SER A 7 -48.10 26.85 -50.10
N LYS A 8 -48.75 26.95 -48.91
CA LYS A 8 -49.45 28.08 -48.24
C LYS A 8 -49.76 27.71 -46.76
N PHE A 9 -49.67 28.71 -45.86
CA PHE A 9 -50.54 29.09 -44.72
C PHE A 9 -51.46 28.10 -43.95
N GLY A 10 -51.47 28.25 -42.61
CA GLY A 10 -52.55 27.87 -41.68
C GLY A 10 -52.49 28.67 -40.37
N LEU A 11 -53.64 29.20 -39.92
CA LEU A 11 -53.86 30.19 -38.85
C LEU A 11 -54.11 29.61 -37.44
N VAL A 12 -54.02 30.50 -36.44
CA VAL A 12 -54.16 30.40 -34.95
C VAL A 12 -55.62 30.16 -34.48
N PRO A 13 -55.88 29.67 -33.23
CA PRO A 13 -56.35 30.55 -32.12
C PRO A 13 -55.79 30.18 -30.71
N CYS A 14 -55.39 31.16 -29.88
CA CYS A 14 -56.06 31.73 -28.69
C CYS A 14 -56.35 30.80 -27.48
N GLY A 15 -55.81 31.18 -26.31
CA GLY A 15 -56.18 30.70 -24.98
C GLY A 15 -55.57 31.57 -23.86
N ASP A 16 -56.41 32.41 -23.25
CA ASP A 16 -56.16 33.33 -22.13
C ASP A 16 -55.64 32.66 -20.85
N TRP A 17 -54.66 33.27 -20.16
CA TRP A 17 -54.54 33.19 -18.69
C TRP A 17 -54.12 34.52 -18.05
N ARG A 18 -55.14 35.14 -17.44
CA ARG A 18 -55.20 36.13 -16.35
C ARG A 18 -53.89 36.60 -15.69
N TYR A 19 -53.71 37.92 -15.76
CA TYR A 19 -52.90 38.75 -14.87
C TYR A 19 -53.41 38.65 -13.42
N ASN A 20 -52.57 38.24 -12.46
CA ASN A 20 -52.91 38.33 -11.03
C ASN A 20 -51.94 39.26 -10.29
N ARG A 21 -52.49 40.35 -9.77
CA ARG A 21 -51.83 41.34 -8.91
C ARG A 21 -51.43 40.66 -7.60
N ASN A 22 -50.14 40.58 -7.31
CA ASN A 22 -49.59 40.56 -5.95
C ASN A 22 -48.11 40.98 -5.93
N MET A 23 -47.80 41.97 -6.75
CA MET A 23 -46.48 42.59 -6.91
C MET A 23 -46.21 43.61 -5.80
N PHE A 24 -46.36 43.23 -4.52
CA PHE A 24 -46.06 44.15 -3.40
C PHE A 24 -45.49 43.51 -2.12
N LYS A 25 -45.18 42.19 -2.13
CA LYS A 25 -44.51 41.52 -0.97
C LYS A 25 -43.10 41.00 -1.24
N SER A 26 -42.56 41.17 -2.45
CA SER A 26 -41.25 40.60 -2.84
C SER A 26 -40.04 41.49 -2.49
N ARG A 27 -40.25 42.78 -2.19
CA ARG A 27 -39.14 43.71 -1.91
C ARG A 27 -38.57 43.66 -0.48
N ILE A 28 -39.29 43.08 0.48
CA ILE A 28 -38.83 42.98 1.88
C ILE A 28 -37.97 41.71 2.09
N TYR A 29 -38.24 40.62 1.38
CA TYR A 29 -37.43 39.39 1.49
C TYR A 29 -36.06 39.49 0.82
N LEU A 30 -35.92 40.34 -0.21
CA LEU A 30 -34.63 40.55 -0.88
C LEU A 30 -33.64 41.36 -0.02
N SER A 31 -34.15 42.27 0.81
CA SER A 31 -33.32 43.06 1.73
C SER A 31 -32.84 42.22 2.93
N VAL A 32 -33.61 41.24 3.38
CA VAL A 32 -33.21 40.34 4.49
C VAL A 32 -32.20 39.27 4.02
N LEU A 33 -32.29 38.82 2.76
CA LEU A 33 -31.33 37.86 2.20
C LEU A 33 -29.93 38.49 1.96
N ILE A 34 -29.88 39.78 1.58
CA ILE A 34 -28.61 40.48 1.33
C ILE A 34 -27.88 40.81 2.64
N VAL A 35 -28.58 41.09 3.75
CA VAL A 35 -27.94 41.34 5.05
C VAL A 35 -27.39 40.06 5.69
N PHE A 36 -28.00 38.89 5.45
CA PHE A 36 -27.48 37.62 5.97
C PHE A 36 -26.29 37.07 5.16
N CYS A 37 -26.18 37.40 3.87
CA CYS A 37 -25.03 37.00 3.04
C CYS A 37 -23.76 37.82 3.31
N PHE A 38 -23.85 39.02 3.90
CA PHE A 38 -22.66 39.79 4.29
C PHE A 38 -22.14 39.48 5.71
N ALA A 39 -22.95 38.84 6.58
CA ALA A 39 -22.53 38.47 7.93
C ALA A 39 -21.74 37.15 8.01
N PHE A 40 -21.74 36.33 6.96
CA PHE A 40 -20.96 35.07 6.88
C PHE A 40 -19.67 35.18 6.05
N LEU A 41 -19.30 36.39 5.62
CA LEU A 41 -18.03 36.70 4.95
C LEU A 41 -17.18 37.70 5.75
N ALA A 42 -17.28 37.67 7.09
CA ALA A 42 -16.24 38.20 7.96
C ALA A 42 -15.08 37.19 8.03
N GLY A 43 -14.39 37.03 6.91
CA GLY A 43 -12.99 36.62 6.95
C GLY A 43 -12.23 37.72 7.68
N CYS A 44 -11.64 37.41 8.82
CA CYS A 44 -10.62 38.25 9.43
C CYS A 44 -9.44 38.32 8.46
N SER A 45 -9.47 39.26 7.51
CA SER A 45 -8.32 39.58 6.68
C SER A 45 -7.29 40.27 7.57
N VAL A 46 -6.27 39.53 7.98
CA VAL A 46 -5.01 40.10 8.45
C VAL A 46 -4.35 40.74 7.22
N PRO A 47 -4.14 42.07 7.19
CA PRO A 47 -3.40 42.70 6.10
C PRO A 47 -1.91 42.33 6.27
N GLY A 48 -1.35 41.58 5.32
CA GLY A 48 0.12 41.45 5.20
C GLY A 48 0.74 40.05 5.22
N SER A 49 0.03 38.98 4.84
CA SER A 49 0.66 37.68 4.57
C SER A 49 0.44 37.28 3.11
N SER A 50 1.52 37.28 2.32
CA SER A 50 1.55 36.89 0.90
C SER A 50 1.51 35.38 0.67
N ASN A 51 1.13 34.58 1.67
CA ASN A 51 1.03 33.14 1.50
C ASN A 51 -0.42 32.75 1.18
N PRO A 52 -0.65 31.96 0.10
CA PRO A 52 -1.94 31.32 -0.09
C PRO A 52 -2.29 30.51 1.17
N PRO A 53 -3.58 30.35 1.52
CA PRO A 53 -3.98 29.55 2.66
C PRO A 53 -3.31 28.17 2.55
N ALA A 54 -2.59 27.77 3.60
CA ALA A 54 -1.93 26.48 3.63
C ALA A 54 -3.00 25.41 3.39
N ILE A 55 -2.89 24.68 2.28
CA ILE A 55 -3.78 23.57 2.00
C ILE A 55 -3.47 22.50 3.06
N ASP A 56 -4.46 22.21 3.91
CA ASP A 56 -4.37 21.10 4.84
C ASP A 56 -4.47 19.79 4.04
N ASP A 57 -3.31 19.19 3.79
CA ASP A 57 -3.17 17.88 3.16
C ASP A 57 -3.23 16.73 4.16
N SER A 58 -3.57 17.01 5.43
CA SER A 58 -3.63 15.95 6.43
C SER A 58 -4.71 14.92 6.15
N VAL A 59 -4.46 13.73 6.69
CA VAL A 59 -5.30 12.56 6.55
C VAL A 59 -6.02 12.30 7.86
N THR A 60 -7.30 11.94 7.74
CA THR A 60 -8.11 11.39 8.81
C THR A 60 -8.30 9.90 8.56
N ILE A 61 -8.06 9.09 9.60
CA ILE A 61 -8.31 7.65 9.59
C ILE A 61 -9.40 7.34 10.62
N THR A 62 -10.44 6.62 10.18
CA THR A 62 -11.56 6.20 11.02
C THR A 62 -11.73 4.68 11.03
N GLY A 63 -12.30 4.14 12.09
CA GLY A 63 -12.63 2.72 12.19
C GLY A 63 -13.30 2.39 13.52
N THR A 64 -13.48 1.11 13.81
CA THR A 64 -13.94 0.64 15.12
C THR A 64 -12.81 -0.09 15.84
N VAL A 65 -12.82 -0.09 17.17
CA VAL A 65 -11.90 -0.91 17.97
C VAL A 65 -12.66 -2.10 18.53
N SER A 66 -12.17 -3.30 18.24
CA SER A 66 -12.73 -4.54 18.77
C SER A 66 -11.67 -5.29 19.56
N ALA A 67 -11.61 -5.02 20.86
CA ALA A 67 -10.77 -5.78 21.78
C ALA A 67 -11.31 -7.22 21.93
N PRO A 68 -10.42 -8.23 21.94
CA PRO A 68 -10.84 -9.62 22.13
C PRO A 68 -11.37 -9.86 23.54
N ILE A 69 -12.22 -10.87 23.66
CA ILE A 69 -12.81 -11.34 24.93
C ILE A 69 -12.33 -12.77 25.13
N VAL A 70 -11.74 -13.06 26.29
CA VAL A 70 -11.23 -14.41 26.63
C VAL A 70 -11.64 -14.78 28.06
N ALA A 71 -11.91 -16.07 28.31
CA ALA A 71 -12.31 -16.54 29.63
C ALA A 71 -11.23 -16.30 30.70
N ASN A 72 -9.96 -16.58 30.37
CA ASN A 72 -8.81 -16.33 31.24
C ASN A 72 -8.19 -14.99 30.89
N GLN A 73 -8.40 -13.97 31.71
CA GLN A 73 -8.11 -12.59 31.32
C GLN A 73 -6.62 -12.27 31.22
N GLY A 74 -5.71 -12.95 31.94
CA GLY A 74 -4.25 -12.85 31.76
C GLY A 74 -3.72 -11.47 31.31
N LEU A 75 -3.15 -11.42 30.10
CA LEU A 75 -2.65 -10.21 29.44
C LEU A 75 -3.72 -9.13 29.22
N LEU A 76 -4.96 -9.52 28.88
CA LEU A 76 -6.08 -8.59 28.67
C LEU A 76 -6.55 -7.95 29.98
N GLY A 77 -6.58 -8.70 31.09
CA GLY A 77 -6.87 -8.19 32.42
C GLY A 77 -5.85 -7.14 32.86
N ALA A 78 -4.56 -7.38 32.63
CA ALA A 78 -3.51 -6.40 32.85
C ALA A 78 -3.65 -5.14 31.96
N ALA A 79 -4.21 -5.29 30.76
CA ALA A 79 -4.54 -4.19 29.87
C ALA A 79 -5.90 -3.52 30.20
N GLY A 80 -6.56 -3.88 31.31
CA GLY A 80 -7.85 -3.32 31.71
C GLY A 80 -9.07 -3.86 30.93
N GLN A 81 -8.86 -4.84 30.05
CA GLN A 81 -9.87 -5.56 29.27
C GLN A 81 -10.38 -6.80 30.02
N SER A 82 -10.90 -6.58 31.22
CA SER A 82 -11.67 -7.62 31.93
C SER A 82 -13.00 -7.90 31.22
N ASN A 83 -13.59 -9.07 31.38
CA ASN A 83 -14.90 -9.39 30.80
C ASN A 83 -16.03 -8.76 31.64
N ASP A 84 -16.07 -7.44 31.71
CA ASP A 84 -17.14 -6.67 32.34
C ASP A 84 -17.55 -5.47 31.47
N ALA A 85 -18.71 -4.88 31.79
CA ALA A 85 -19.32 -3.81 30.99
C ALA A 85 -18.47 -2.53 30.90
N THR A 86 -17.52 -2.32 31.82
CA THR A 86 -16.70 -1.10 31.91
C THR A 86 -15.28 -1.28 31.37
N ALA A 87 -14.93 -2.47 30.93
CA ALA A 87 -13.58 -2.81 30.52
C ALA A 87 -13.10 -2.05 29.29
N PHE A 88 -13.98 -1.86 28.31
CA PHE A 88 -13.62 -1.08 27.12
C PHE A 88 -13.38 0.40 27.46
N ALA A 89 -14.15 0.99 28.37
CA ALA A 89 -13.92 2.35 28.85
C ALA A 89 -12.55 2.47 29.55
N ARG A 90 -12.19 1.50 30.40
CA ARG A 90 -10.85 1.46 31.03
C ARG A 90 -9.72 1.28 30.04
N PHE A 91 -9.94 0.51 28.98
CA PHE A 91 -8.98 0.37 27.90
C PHE A 91 -8.83 1.69 27.13
N ALA A 92 -9.93 2.32 26.73
CA ALA A 92 -9.93 3.59 26.01
C ALA A 92 -9.21 4.69 26.79
N SER A 93 -9.52 4.84 28.09
CA SER A 93 -9.00 5.91 28.95
C SER A 93 -7.48 5.98 29.12
N GLY A 94 -6.74 4.92 28.77
CA GLY A 94 -5.28 4.98 28.80
C GLY A 94 -4.62 4.13 27.74
N SER A 95 -5.28 4.03 26.60
CA SER A 95 -4.64 3.57 25.37
C SER A 95 -3.78 4.69 24.79
N THR A 96 -2.73 4.29 24.09
CA THR A 96 -1.89 5.17 23.27
C THR A 96 -1.97 4.68 21.83
N LEU A 97 -1.97 5.60 20.88
CA LEU A 97 -1.96 5.28 19.46
C LEU A 97 -0.65 5.74 18.83
N LYS A 98 -0.07 4.88 18.00
CA LYS A 98 0.99 5.24 17.08
C LYS A 98 0.53 5.08 15.64
N VAL A 99 0.95 6.01 14.79
CA VAL A 99 0.83 5.92 13.33
C VAL A 99 2.23 5.96 12.74
N ASN A 100 2.62 4.92 12.00
CA ASN A 100 3.97 4.75 11.44
C ASN A 100 5.08 4.97 12.49
N GLY A 101 4.89 4.39 13.68
CA GLY A 101 5.82 4.46 14.81
C GLY A 101 5.82 5.78 15.59
N ARG A 102 5.10 6.81 15.14
CA ARG A 102 4.98 8.11 15.82
C ARG A 102 3.71 8.19 16.64
N VAL A 103 3.78 8.74 17.85
CA VAL A 103 2.58 8.96 18.68
C VAL A 103 1.62 9.88 17.93
N ALA A 104 0.34 9.50 17.90
CA ALA A 104 -0.71 10.24 17.22
C ALA A 104 -1.84 10.58 18.20
N GLU A 105 -2.40 11.78 18.06
CA GLU A 105 -3.62 12.16 18.75
C GLU A 105 -4.81 11.42 18.13
N PHE A 106 -5.72 10.93 18.97
CA PHE A 106 -6.90 10.21 18.54
C PHE A 106 -8.05 10.43 19.52
N SER A 107 -9.27 10.24 19.03
CA SER A 107 -10.47 10.09 19.85
C SER A 107 -10.98 8.66 19.73
N LEU A 108 -11.37 8.07 20.87
CA LEU A 108 -12.00 6.75 20.92
C LEU A 108 -13.28 6.84 21.76
N ASN A 109 -14.43 6.61 21.12
CA ASN A 109 -15.71 6.58 21.81
C ASN A 109 -15.85 5.26 22.58
N ASP A 110 -16.10 5.31 23.89
CA ASP A 110 -16.21 4.12 24.74
C ASP A 110 -17.48 3.28 24.50
N THR A 111 -18.51 3.91 23.93
CA THR A 111 -19.83 3.32 23.71
C THR A 111 -19.94 2.75 22.30
N THR A 112 -19.69 3.59 21.28
CA THR A 112 -19.74 3.18 19.86
C THR A 112 -18.48 2.46 19.42
N ARG A 113 -17.40 2.54 20.21
CA ARG A 113 -16.06 2.00 19.89
C ARG A 113 -15.42 2.63 18.65
N GLU A 114 -15.95 3.76 18.20
CA GLU A 114 -15.45 4.48 17.04
C GLU A 114 -14.11 5.15 17.37
N LEU A 115 -13.11 4.83 16.56
CA LEU A 115 -11.81 5.46 16.52
C LEU A 115 -11.80 6.52 15.43
N ARG A 116 -11.23 7.67 15.77
CA ARG A 116 -10.89 8.71 14.79
C ARG A 116 -9.51 9.28 15.10
N VAL A 117 -8.67 9.35 14.08
CA VAL A 117 -7.30 9.82 14.13
C VAL A 117 -7.15 10.91 13.09
N GLU A 118 -6.75 12.11 13.50
CA GLU A 118 -6.70 13.29 12.63
C GLU A 118 -5.29 13.84 12.50
N LYS A 119 -5.13 14.79 11.57
CA LYS A 119 -3.88 15.55 11.38
C LYS A 119 -2.67 14.65 11.07
N ILE A 120 -2.91 13.51 10.43
CA ILE A 120 -1.85 12.59 10.04
C ILE A 120 -1.18 13.13 8.77
N SER A 121 0.15 13.21 8.76
CA SER A 121 0.91 13.58 7.56
C SER A 121 0.74 12.53 6.45
N PRO A 122 0.56 12.92 5.18
CA PRO A 122 0.48 12.00 4.06
C PRO A 122 1.67 11.02 4.00
N ALA A 123 1.36 9.74 3.85
CA ALA A 123 2.28 8.66 3.61
C ALA A 123 1.71 7.70 2.54
N ALA A 124 2.52 6.81 1.99
CA ALA A 124 2.07 5.82 1.02
C ALA A 124 1.07 4.81 1.64
N ALA A 125 1.28 4.48 2.91
CA ALA A 125 0.42 3.64 3.73
C ALA A 125 0.58 4.00 5.21
N TYR A 126 -0.33 3.50 6.03
CA TYR A 126 -0.38 3.75 7.46
C TYR A 126 -0.43 2.44 8.24
N GLU A 127 0.51 2.27 9.15
CA GLU A 127 0.46 1.30 10.23
C GLU A 127 -0.05 1.99 11.49
N LEU A 128 -1.16 1.50 12.03
CA LEU A 128 -1.75 1.99 13.27
C LEU A 128 -1.53 0.96 14.37
N GLU A 129 -0.93 1.36 15.48
CA GLU A 129 -0.78 0.53 16.67
C GLU A 129 -1.50 1.20 17.85
N LEU A 130 -2.61 0.60 18.30
CA LEU A 130 -3.30 0.99 19.53
C LEU A 130 -2.85 0.08 20.65
N ARG A 131 -2.22 0.66 21.67
CA ARG A 131 -1.58 -0.06 22.75
C ARG A 131 -2.16 0.36 24.09
N ARG A 132 -2.43 -0.63 24.95
CA ARG A 132 -2.80 -0.44 26.35
C ARG A 132 -1.94 -1.37 27.21
N GLY A 133 -1.08 -0.78 28.04
CA GLY A 133 -0.04 -1.54 28.73
C GLY A 133 0.78 -2.34 27.73
N ASP A 134 0.86 -3.65 27.94
CA ASP A 134 1.62 -4.54 27.07
C ASP A 134 0.82 -5.22 25.95
N PHE A 135 -0.48 -4.95 25.84
CA PHE A 135 -1.32 -5.44 24.77
C PHE A 135 -1.44 -4.39 23.64
N SER A 136 -1.35 -4.83 22.39
CA SER A 136 -1.41 -3.98 21.21
C SER A 136 -2.27 -4.60 20.12
N LEU A 137 -3.13 -3.78 19.52
CA LEU A 137 -3.84 -4.07 18.28
C LEU A 137 -3.21 -3.28 17.16
N ILE A 138 -2.96 -3.93 16.03
CA ILE A 138 -2.28 -3.33 14.88
C ILE A 138 -3.22 -3.38 13.67
N ALA A 139 -3.17 -2.36 12.83
CA ALA A 139 -3.82 -2.37 11.52
C ALA A 139 -2.88 -1.76 10.46
N PHE A 140 -3.02 -2.24 9.23
CA PHE A 140 -2.41 -1.65 8.05
C PHE A 140 -3.51 -1.10 7.13
N VAL A 141 -3.31 0.08 6.57
CA VAL A 141 -4.22 0.63 5.56
C VAL A 141 -3.44 1.43 4.51
N PRO A 142 -3.67 1.18 3.20
CA PRO A 142 -3.05 1.98 2.14
C PRO A 142 -3.63 3.39 2.10
N HIS A 143 -2.86 4.34 1.58
CA HIS A 143 -3.39 5.67 1.33
C HIS A 143 -4.36 5.68 0.14
N SER A 144 -5.62 5.97 0.42
CA SER A 144 -6.70 6.08 -0.58
C SER A 144 -7.28 7.49 -0.70
N GLY A 145 -6.76 8.46 0.07
CA GLY A 145 -7.21 9.84 0.08
C GLY A 145 -7.09 10.48 1.46
N ARG A 146 -7.79 11.60 1.66
CA ARG A 146 -7.80 12.35 2.94
C ARG A 146 -8.69 11.74 4.01
N GLN A 147 -9.66 10.92 3.62
CA GLN A 147 -10.54 10.20 4.54
C GLN A 147 -10.38 8.71 4.26
N ILE A 148 -9.86 7.98 5.24
CA ILE A 148 -9.53 6.57 5.12
C ILE A 148 -10.27 5.79 6.20
N SER A 149 -10.90 4.69 5.81
CA SER A 149 -11.58 3.77 6.74
C SER A 149 -10.80 2.47 6.92
N LEU A 150 -10.65 2.03 8.15
CA LEU A 150 -10.05 0.73 8.49
C LEU A 150 -11.04 -0.40 8.20
N LEU A 151 -10.73 -1.25 7.22
CA LEU A 151 -11.60 -2.36 6.79
C LEU A 151 -12.00 -3.30 7.94
N TYR A 152 -11.05 -3.63 8.82
CA TYR A 152 -11.26 -4.52 9.97
C TYR A 152 -11.18 -3.78 11.31
N GLY A 153 -11.24 -2.44 11.29
CA GLY A 153 -10.96 -1.64 12.46
C GLY A 153 -9.57 -1.90 13.06
N LEU A 154 -9.42 -1.65 14.35
CA LEU A 154 -8.33 -2.19 15.17
C LEU A 154 -8.86 -3.40 15.95
N SER A 155 -8.46 -4.59 15.51
CA SER A 155 -8.97 -5.86 16.03
C SER A 155 -7.90 -6.96 15.92
N LEU A 156 -8.19 -8.15 16.45
CA LEU A 156 -7.33 -9.31 16.20
C LEU A 156 -7.23 -9.63 14.70
N ARG A 157 -8.26 -9.34 13.91
CA ARG A 157 -8.28 -9.58 12.47
C ARG A 157 -7.29 -8.66 11.74
N SER A 158 -7.33 -7.36 12.03
CA SER A 158 -6.35 -6.41 11.46
C SER A 158 -4.93 -6.72 11.94
N THR A 159 -4.79 -7.18 13.19
CA THR A 159 -3.49 -7.55 13.76
C THR A 159 -2.91 -8.77 13.07
N ALA A 160 -3.72 -9.81 12.86
CA ALA A 160 -3.34 -11.01 12.10
C ALA A 160 -2.96 -10.67 10.65
N GLU A 161 -3.75 -9.83 9.98
CA GLU A 161 -3.43 -9.33 8.64
C GLU A 161 -2.05 -8.65 8.61
N TRP A 162 -1.79 -7.75 9.56
CA TRP A 162 -0.50 -7.06 9.66
C TRP A 162 0.66 -8.05 9.84
N TYR A 163 0.53 -9.02 10.76
CA TYR A 163 1.57 -10.03 10.97
C TYR A 163 1.82 -10.90 9.73
N LEU A 164 0.78 -11.28 9.00
CA LEU A 164 0.92 -12.03 7.74
C LEU A 164 1.63 -11.20 6.66
N ARG A 165 1.30 -9.90 6.54
CA ARG A 165 2.02 -8.99 5.64
C ARG A 165 3.48 -8.83 6.03
N ALA A 166 3.76 -8.64 7.31
CA ALA A 166 5.12 -8.49 7.82
C ALA A 166 5.94 -9.77 7.60
N ALA A 167 5.36 -10.94 7.87
CA ALA A 167 6.03 -12.23 7.69
C ALA A 167 6.32 -12.52 6.21
N PHE A 168 5.34 -12.31 5.34
CA PHE A 168 5.51 -12.53 3.89
C PHE A 168 6.45 -11.50 3.27
N GLY A 169 6.33 -10.23 3.64
CA GLY A 169 7.26 -9.19 3.21
C GLY A 169 8.69 -9.50 3.63
N SER A 170 8.89 -9.96 4.87
CA SER A 170 10.23 -10.34 5.34
C SER A 170 10.81 -11.55 4.61
N SER A 171 10.01 -12.57 4.30
CA SER A 171 10.48 -13.77 3.57
C SER A 171 10.84 -13.47 2.12
N GLN A 172 10.11 -12.56 1.49
CA GLN A 172 10.30 -12.13 0.11
C GLN A 172 11.15 -10.84 -0.02
N LYS A 173 11.60 -10.28 1.11
CA LYS A 173 12.35 -9.02 1.21
C LYS A 173 11.62 -7.79 0.62
N PHE A 174 10.31 -7.76 0.71
CA PHE A 174 9.50 -6.59 0.36
C PHE A 174 9.08 -5.81 1.60
N SER A 175 8.96 -4.50 1.45
CA SER A 175 8.39 -3.65 2.48
C SER A 175 6.86 -3.78 2.49
N ILE A 176 6.25 -3.60 3.67
CA ILE A 176 4.79 -3.79 3.83
C ILE A 176 4.00 -2.82 2.94
N ASP A 177 4.51 -1.62 2.70
CA ASP A 177 3.88 -0.60 1.85
C ASP A 177 3.90 -0.94 0.36
N GLN A 178 4.81 -1.81 -0.12
CA GLN A 178 4.75 -2.34 -1.49
C GLN A 178 3.50 -3.21 -1.70
N PHE A 179 2.93 -3.75 -0.62
CA PHE A 179 1.66 -4.50 -0.65
C PHE A 179 0.43 -3.60 -0.41
N ALA A 180 0.55 -2.28 -0.54
CA ALA A 180 -0.58 -1.35 -0.37
C ALA A 180 -1.79 -1.70 -1.25
N GLU A 181 -1.56 -2.18 -2.46
CA GLU A 181 -2.63 -2.60 -3.38
C GLU A 181 -3.04 -4.07 -3.21
N TYR A 182 -2.56 -4.76 -2.19
CA TYR A 182 -2.83 -6.18 -1.96
C TYR A 182 -3.67 -6.38 -0.71
N GLN A 183 -4.46 -7.45 -0.70
CA GLN A 183 -5.22 -7.95 0.43
C GLN A 183 -4.72 -9.35 0.79
N VAL A 184 -4.50 -9.61 2.07
CA VAL A 184 -4.13 -10.95 2.54
C VAL A 184 -5.32 -11.89 2.41
N ASN A 185 -5.06 -13.13 2.02
CA ASN A 185 -6.06 -14.19 1.93
C ASN A 185 -6.82 -14.33 3.26
N SER A 186 -8.15 -14.17 3.21
CA SER A 186 -8.99 -14.17 4.41
C SER A 186 -8.92 -15.48 5.19
N GLY A 187 -8.70 -16.62 4.51
CA GLY A 187 -8.56 -17.92 5.16
C GLY A 187 -7.27 -18.03 5.99
N LEU A 188 -6.18 -17.36 5.58
CA LEU A 188 -4.96 -17.28 6.39
C LEU A 188 -5.15 -16.34 7.59
N ILE A 189 -5.85 -15.21 7.37
CA ILE A 189 -6.23 -14.30 8.46
C ILE A 189 -7.05 -15.06 9.51
N ASP A 190 -8.09 -15.79 9.11
CA ASP A 190 -8.97 -16.52 10.04
C ASP A 190 -8.21 -17.59 10.84
N LYS A 191 -7.30 -18.33 10.19
CA LYS A 191 -6.43 -19.29 10.87
C LYS A 191 -5.57 -18.61 11.93
N LEU A 192 -4.89 -17.52 11.58
CA LEU A 192 -4.04 -16.80 12.53
C LEU A 192 -4.87 -16.17 13.65
N VAL A 193 -6.03 -15.57 13.35
CA VAL A 193 -6.95 -15.04 14.38
C VAL A 193 -7.34 -16.13 15.38
N GLY A 194 -7.64 -17.36 14.93
CA GLY A 194 -7.94 -18.49 15.82
C GLY A 194 -6.76 -18.84 16.73
N SER A 195 -5.53 -18.88 16.20
CA SER A 195 -4.32 -19.10 17.00
C SER A 195 -4.09 -17.96 18.01
N LEU A 196 -4.23 -16.71 17.58
CA LEU A 196 -4.12 -15.53 18.42
C LEU A 196 -5.16 -15.54 19.56
N GLN A 197 -6.42 -15.85 19.24
CA GLN A 197 -7.47 -15.98 20.25
C GLN A 197 -7.16 -17.08 21.27
N THR A 198 -6.58 -18.20 20.82
CA THR A 198 -6.17 -19.32 21.69
C THR A 198 -5.03 -18.93 22.61
N GLU A 199 -4.01 -18.24 22.10
CA GLU A 199 -2.88 -17.76 22.91
C GLU A 199 -3.35 -16.80 24.00
N LEU A 200 -4.22 -15.84 23.69
CA LEU A 200 -4.78 -14.90 24.67
C LEU A 200 -5.55 -15.59 25.79
N GLY A 201 -6.10 -16.79 25.55
CA GLY A 201 -6.79 -17.59 26.55
C GLY A 201 -5.87 -18.31 27.54
N LYS A 202 -4.54 -18.23 27.38
CA LYS A 202 -3.59 -18.88 28.30
C LYS A 202 -3.40 -18.06 29.58
N SER A 203 -3.46 -18.75 30.71
CA SER A 203 -3.15 -18.15 32.02
C SER A 203 -1.69 -17.72 32.08
N GLY A 204 -1.41 -16.55 32.65
CA GLY A 204 -0.05 -16.03 32.83
C GLY A 204 0.70 -15.66 31.55
N LEU A 205 0.01 -15.46 30.42
CA LEU A 205 0.65 -15.10 29.16
C LEU A 205 1.39 -13.75 29.27
N ALA A 206 2.71 -13.80 29.13
CA ALA A 206 3.54 -12.61 29.02
C ALA A 206 3.42 -11.98 27.61
N SER A 207 3.52 -10.66 27.53
CA SER A 207 3.41 -9.94 26.25
C SER A 207 4.49 -10.31 25.22
N ALA A 208 5.71 -10.58 25.67
CA ALA A 208 6.77 -11.06 24.78
C ALA A 208 6.41 -12.42 24.16
N ALA A 209 5.81 -13.33 24.94
CA ALA A 209 5.36 -14.63 24.45
C ALA A 209 4.19 -14.47 23.47
N TRP A 210 3.26 -13.55 23.74
CA TRP A 210 2.18 -13.19 22.82
C TRP A 210 2.70 -12.73 21.45
N ARG A 211 3.59 -11.72 21.43
CA ARG A 211 4.15 -11.18 20.17
C ARG A 211 4.97 -12.22 19.42
N LEU A 212 5.73 -13.05 20.14
CA LEU A 212 6.51 -14.14 19.55
C LEU A 212 5.60 -15.20 18.93
N ALA A 213 4.52 -15.61 19.62
CA ALA A 213 3.55 -16.55 19.09
C ALA A 213 2.85 -16.01 17.84
N ALA A 214 2.46 -14.73 17.85
CA ALA A 214 1.86 -14.06 16.69
C ALA A 214 2.82 -14.05 15.49
N SER A 215 4.09 -13.65 15.71
CA SER A 215 5.11 -13.63 14.66
C SER A 215 5.42 -15.03 14.12
N ASN A 216 5.60 -16.02 14.99
CA ASN A 216 5.90 -17.39 14.58
C ASN A 216 4.72 -18.02 13.83
N GLY A 217 3.49 -17.83 14.34
CA GLY A 217 2.27 -18.33 13.69
C GLY A 217 2.10 -17.76 12.28
N ALA A 218 2.30 -16.45 12.11
CA ALA A 218 2.27 -15.81 10.79
C ALA A 218 3.36 -16.35 9.86
N SER A 219 4.61 -16.43 10.33
CA SER A 219 5.72 -16.99 9.56
C SER A 219 5.46 -18.43 9.12
N THR A 220 4.90 -19.28 9.98
CA THR A 220 4.55 -20.66 9.62
C THR A 220 3.48 -20.72 8.53
N LEU A 221 2.47 -19.84 8.58
CA LEU A 221 1.37 -19.84 7.62
C LEU A 221 1.78 -19.39 6.21
N VAL A 222 2.79 -18.51 6.10
CA VAL A 222 3.24 -17.95 4.82
C VAL A 222 4.53 -18.57 4.30
N LYS A 223 5.17 -19.44 5.09
CA LYS A 223 6.40 -20.11 4.70
C LYS A 223 6.16 -20.96 3.45
N ASP A 224 7.07 -20.84 2.48
CA ASP A 224 7.06 -21.59 1.22
C ASP A 224 5.78 -21.41 0.37
N GLN A 225 4.98 -20.38 0.65
CA GLN A 225 3.78 -20.03 -0.13
C GLN A 225 4.11 -19.05 -1.26
N GLU A 226 3.40 -19.15 -2.38
CA GLU A 226 3.49 -18.17 -3.45
C GLU A 226 2.68 -16.90 -3.13
N LEU A 227 2.99 -15.77 -3.78
CA LEU A 227 2.25 -14.52 -3.56
C LEU A 227 0.74 -14.71 -3.77
N ALA A 228 0.33 -15.48 -4.79
CA ALA A 228 -1.08 -15.69 -5.11
C ALA A 228 -1.85 -16.46 -4.02
N ASP A 229 -1.17 -17.29 -3.23
CA ASP A 229 -1.78 -18.04 -2.12
C ASP A 229 -1.95 -17.15 -0.87
N VAL A 230 -1.01 -16.21 -0.68
CA VAL A 230 -0.95 -15.35 0.51
C VAL A 230 -1.72 -14.05 0.33
N MET A 231 -1.61 -13.41 -0.84
CA MET A 231 -2.18 -12.11 -1.11
C MET A 231 -2.77 -11.99 -2.52
N GLN A 232 -3.88 -11.28 -2.61
CA GLN A 232 -4.53 -10.95 -3.86
C GLN A 232 -4.51 -9.44 -4.07
N ARG A 233 -4.18 -9.00 -5.29
CA ARG A 233 -4.25 -7.57 -5.63
C ARG A 233 -5.69 -7.08 -5.56
N ALA A 234 -5.94 -6.04 -4.77
CA ALA A 234 -7.18 -5.31 -4.70
C ALA A 234 -7.23 -4.28 -5.83
N GLY A 235 -8.16 -4.45 -6.77
CA GLY A 235 -8.39 -3.51 -7.87
C GLY A 235 -8.33 -4.16 -9.26
N ASN A 236 -8.30 -3.32 -10.29
CA ASN A 236 -8.33 -3.75 -11.69
C ASN A 236 -7.08 -4.54 -12.09
N ALA A 237 -7.18 -5.46 -13.04
CA ALA A 237 -6.02 -6.18 -13.58
C ALA A 237 -4.90 -5.22 -13.99
N PHE A 238 -3.67 -5.49 -13.54
CA PHE A 238 -2.50 -4.74 -13.98
C PHE A 238 -2.07 -5.20 -15.37
N SER A 239 -1.78 -4.27 -16.27
CA SER A 239 -1.22 -4.60 -17.57
C SER A 239 0.29 -4.46 -17.56
N TYR A 240 0.99 -5.56 -17.78
CA TYR A 240 2.43 -5.58 -18.00
C TYR A 240 2.82 -4.99 -19.36
N ASN A 241 1.89 -4.71 -20.28
CA ASN A 241 2.24 -4.13 -21.58
C ASN A 241 2.86 -2.74 -21.43
N GLY A 242 4.06 -2.56 -21.99
CA GLY A 242 4.72 -1.27 -22.10
C GLY A 242 6.21 -1.30 -21.78
N THR A 243 6.76 -0.11 -21.55
CA THR A 243 8.14 0.10 -21.13
C THR A 243 8.15 0.63 -19.71
N PHE A 244 9.00 0.07 -18.87
CA PHE A 244 9.22 0.47 -17.50
C PHE A 244 10.68 0.83 -17.31
N SER A 245 10.96 1.85 -16.49
CA SER A 245 12.33 2.24 -16.20
C SER A 245 12.50 2.75 -14.78
N GLY A 246 13.72 2.62 -14.27
CA GLY A 246 14.10 3.13 -12.97
C GLY A 246 15.62 3.13 -12.82
N ASN A 247 16.09 3.72 -11.73
CA ASN A 247 17.49 3.66 -11.33
C ASN A 247 17.63 2.61 -10.23
N VAL A 248 18.72 1.84 -10.28
CA VAL A 248 19.01 0.78 -9.33
C VAL A 248 20.42 0.93 -8.79
N VAL A 249 20.61 0.49 -7.55
CA VAL A 249 21.93 0.40 -6.93
C VAL A 249 22.18 -1.06 -6.56
N TYR A 250 23.28 -1.63 -7.05
CA TYR A 250 23.68 -3.00 -6.74
C TYR A 250 25.16 -3.09 -6.41
N TRP A 251 25.54 -4.13 -5.69
CA TRP A 251 26.94 -4.42 -5.39
C TRP A 251 27.50 -5.46 -6.34
N ARG A 252 28.56 -5.14 -7.08
CA ARG A 252 29.33 -6.16 -7.79
C ARG A 252 30.19 -6.91 -6.78
N LEU A 253 30.15 -8.23 -6.87
CA LEU A 253 30.93 -9.14 -6.03
C LEU A 253 32.23 -9.57 -6.73
N ASP A 254 33.22 -9.94 -5.95
CA ASP A 254 34.47 -10.52 -6.45
C ASP A 254 34.40 -12.04 -6.66
N GLY A 255 35.55 -12.61 -7.05
CA GLY A 255 35.79 -14.04 -7.17
C GLY A 255 35.63 -14.85 -5.88
N SER A 256 35.29 -14.24 -4.74
CA SER A 256 34.98 -14.88 -3.45
C SER A 256 33.55 -14.63 -2.98
N GLY A 257 32.77 -13.81 -3.71
CA GLY A 257 31.41 -13.42 -3.34
C GLY A 257 31.34 -12.20 -2.42
N LYS A 258 32.46 -11.48 -2.22
CA LYS A 258 32.51 -10.26 -1.41
C LYS A 258 32.17 -9.02 -2.25
N PRO A 259 31.35 -8.09 -1.75
CA PRO A 259 31.13 -6.79 -2.40
C PRO A 259 32.44 -6.01 -2.58
N VAL A 260 32.73 -5.56 -3.80
CA VAL A 260 33.94 -4.76 -4.11
C VAL A 260 33.65 -3.40 -4.73
N MET A 261 32.46 -3.22 -5.30
CA MET A 261 32.02 -1.93 -5.81
C MET A 261 30.50 -1.82 -5.78
N GLU A 262 30.03 -0.63 -5.45
CA GLU A 262 28.65 -0.21 -5.65
C GLU A 262 28.50 0.34 -7.06
N VAL A 263 27.43 -0.06 -7.75
CA VAL A 263 27.13 0.35 -9.12
C VAL A 263 25.75 0.98 -9.13
N GLN A 264 25.66 2.21 -9.63
CA GLN A 264 24.39 2.82 -9.98
C GLN A 264 24.13 2.54 -11.45
N ALA A 265 22.94 2.03 -11.78
CA ALA A 265 22.57 1.67 -13.14
C ALA A 265 21.17 2.16 -13.49
N ALA A 266 20.98 2.49 -14.76
CA ALA A 266 19.66 2.69 -15.34
C ALA A 266 19.11 1.34 -15.79
N VAL A 267 17.86 1.05 -15.46
CA VAL A 267 17.18 -0.18 -15.85
C VAL A 267 16.00 0.15 -16.74
N VAL A 268 15.88 -0.61 -17.82
CA VAL A 268 14.73 -0.57 -18.73
C VAL A 268 14.21 -1.98 -18.93
N MET A 269 12.90 -2.14 -18.77
CA MET A 269 12.18 -3.38 -19.02
C MET A 269 11.07 -3.11 -20.03
N THR A 270 11.02 -3.90 -21.11
CA THR A 270 9.90 -3.88 -22.05
C THR A 270 9.12 -5.18 -21.93
N CYS A 271 7.80 -5.09 -22.06
CA CYS A 271 6.90 -6.22 -21.83
C CYS A 271 5.75 -6.19 -22.84
N SER A 272 5.42 -7.38 -23.34
CA SER A 272 4.27 -7.67 -24.17
C SER A 272 3.60 -8.95 -23.68
N THR A 273 2.32 -8.86 -23.34
CA THR A 273 1.51 -9.91 -22.74
C THR A 273 0.59 -10.53 -23.80
N SER A 274 0.59 -11.85 -23.88
CA SER A 274 -0.35 -12.64 -24.68
C SER A 274 -0.88 -13.80 -23.85
N GLY A 275 -2.13 -13.72 -23.41
CA GLY A 275 -2.70 -14.63 -22.42
C GLY A 275 -1.90 -14.56 -21.11
N ASN A 276 -1.48 -15.72 -20.59
CA ASN A 276 -0.64 -15.80 -19.39
C ASN A 276 0.87 -15.69 -19.68
N SER A 277 1.28 -15.53 -20.95
CA SER A 277 2.70 -15.38 -21.29
C SER A 277 3.07 -13.90 -21.40
N VAL A 278 4.24 -13.54 -20.86
CA VAL A 278 4.85 -12.23 -21.05
C VAL A 278 6.19 -12.42 -21.74
N ASN A 279 6.33 -11.83 -22.91
CA ASN A 279 7.62 -11.71 -23.60
C ASN A 279 8.17 -10.31 -23.35
N GLY A 280 9.48 -10.20 -23.20
CA GLY A 280 10.07 -8.91 -22.93
C GLY A 280 11.57 -8.87 -23.08
N SER A 281 12.12 -7.71 -22.77
CA SER A 281 13.56 -7.50 -22.66
C SER A 281 13.88 -6.73 -21.40
N PHE A 282 15.06 -6.98 -20.86
CA PHE A 282 15.61 -6.30 -19.70
C PHE A 282 16.99 -5.77 -20.06
N ASN A 283 17.25 -4.51 -19.73
CA ASN A 283 18.53 -3.84 -19.94
C ASN A 283 18.95 -3.12 -18.66
N ILE A 284 20.16 -3.41 -18.17
CA ILE A 284 20.79 -2.76 -17.03
C ILE A 284 22.06 -2.11 -17.55
N GLU A 285 22.08 -0.78 -17.50
CA GLU A 285 23.17 0.03 -18.01
C GLU A 285 23.87 0.76 -16.86
N PRO A 286 25.08 0.33 -16.46
CA PRO A 286 25.86 1.02 -15.44
C PRO A 286 26.10 2.49 -15.81
N GLN A 287 25.78 3.40 -14.89
CA GLN A 287 25.92 4.84 -15.06
C GLN A 287 27.11 5.38 -14.26
N SER A 288 27.30 4.87 -13.04
CA SER A 288 28.39 5.27 -12.16
C SER A 288 28.80 4.14 -11.23
N THR A 289 30.02 4.22 -10.71
CA THR A 289 30.55 3.21 -9.80
C THR A 289 31.30 3.85 -8.65
N LYS A 290 31.26 3.18 -7.49
CA LYS A 290 31.97 3.56 -6.28
C LYS A 290 32.66 2.33 -5.70
N PRO A 291 33.99 2.30 -5.59
CA PRO A 291 34.70 1.20 -4.94
C PRO A 291 34.26 1.05 -3.47
N ILE A 292 34.20 -0.18 -2.98
CA ILE A 292 34.05 -0.49 -1.56
C ILE A 292 35.45 -0.70 -1.00
N GLU A 293 35.81 0.00 0.08
CA GLU A 293 37.17 0.01 0.64
C GLU A 293 38.25 0.53 -0.36
N ASN A 294 39.51 0.18 -0.12
CA ASN A 294 40.64 0.47 -1.02
C ASN A 294 40.76 -0.57 -2.16
N TYR A 295 39.66 -1.23 -2.56
CA TYR A 295 39.69 -2.15 -3.69
C TYR A 295 39.91 -1.38 -4.99
N THR A 296 40.99 -1.72 -5.70
CA THR A 296 41.25 -1.17 -7.04
C THR A 296 40.23 -1.75 -8.02
N VAL A 297 39.43 -0.88 -8.65
CA VAL A 297 38.52 -1.29 -9.73
C VAL A 297 39.36 -1.61 -10.98
N THR A 298 39.49 -2.90 -11.29
CA THR A 298 40.30 -3.37 -12.43
C THR A 298 39.51 -3.48 -13.72
N SER A 299 38.18 -3.42 -13.66
CA SER A 299 37.31 -3.42 -14.84
C SER A 299 35.99 -2.70 -14.53
N PRO A 300 35.45 -1.90 -15.47
CA PRO A 300 34.11 -1.35 -15.32
C PRO A 300 33.06 -2.48 -15.38
N PRO A 301 31.90 -2.31 -14.72
CA PRO A 301 30.78 -3.21 -14.89
C PRO A 301 30.25 -3.13 -16.33
N SER A 302 29.90 -4.27 -16.90
CA SER A 302 29.32 -4.34 -18.24
C SER A 302 27.82 -4.12 -18.22
N THR A 303 27.28 -3.58 -19.33
CA THR A 303 25.84 -3.58 -19.60
C THR A 303 25.33 -5.02 -19.64
N VAL A 304 24.19 -5.26 -18.98
CA VAL A 304 23.50 -6.55 -19.00
C VAL A 304 22.20 -6.38 -19.76
N ALA A 305 22.07 -7.06 -20.90
CA ALA A 305 20.86 -7.07 -21.69
C ALA A 305 20.44 -8.49 -22.03
N PHE A 306 19.15 -8.81 -21.88
CA PHE A 306 18.61 -10.10 -22.25
C PHE A 306 17.12 -10.02 -22.61
N ALA A 307 16.68 -10.90 -23.51
CA ALA A 307 15.27 -11.17 -23.72
C ALA A 307 14.79 -12.21 -22.70
N PHE A 308 13.52 -12.16 -22.34
CA PHE A 308 12.91 -13.16 -21.46
C PHE A 308 11.51 -13.53 -21.95
N THR A 309 11.09 -14.73 -21.57
CA THR A 309 9.70 -15.18 -21.59
C THR A 309 9.35 -15.62 -20.18
N GLY A 310 8.29 -15.04 -19.64
CA GLY A 310 7.76 -15.37 -18.32
C GLY A 310 6.29 -15.73 -18.38
N THR A 311 5.79 -16.15 -17.22
CA THR A 311 4.39 -16.53 -17.02
C THR A 311 3.77 -15.66 -15.94
N LEU A 312 2.53 -15.22 -16.18
CA LEU A 312 1.70 -14.58 -15.18
C LEU A 312 1.04 -15.64 -14.31
N SER A 313 1.30 -15.56 -13.01
CA SER A 313 0.63 -16.35 -11.98
C SER A 313 -0.19 -15.39 -11.11
N GLY A 314 -1.50 -15.33 -11.35
CA GLY A 314 -2.37 -14.35 -10.70
C GLY A 314 -2.00 -12.91 -11.09
N SER A 315 -1.33 -12.19 -10.20
CA SER A 315 -0.97 -10.76 -10.41
C SER A 315 0.51 -10.50 -10.61
N TYR A 316 1.38 -11.50 -10.46
CA TYR A 316 2.83 -11.34 -10.61
C TYR A 316 3.37 -12.06 -11.84
N LEU A 317 4.51 -11.59 -12.32
CA LEU A 317 5.31 -12.17 -13.38
C LEU A 317 6.51 -12.89 -12.75
N ARG A 318 6.72 -14.14 -13.18
CA ARG A 318 7.94 -14.89 -12.87
C ARG A 318 8.60 -15.37 -14.15
N PHE A 319 9.92 -15.30 -14.19
CA PHE A 319 10.71 -15.96 -15.23
C PHE A 319 12.07 -16.38 -14.69
N THR A 320 12.70 -17.33 -15.37
CA THR A 320 14.07 -17.78 -15.08
C THR A 320 14.91 -17.53 -16.31
N ARG A 321 16.02 -16.80 -16.16
CA ARG A 321 16.98 -16.63 -17.26
C ARG A 321 17.83 -17.89 -17.35
N ARG A 322 17.98 -18.42 -18.56
CA ARG A 322 18.84 -19.57 -18.83
C ARG A 322 20.04 -19.15 -19.66
N ALA A 323 21.17 -19.83 -19.46
CA ALA A 323 22.30 -19.66 -20.35
C ALA A 323 21.95 -20.12 -21.77
N ALA A 324 22.61 -19.51 -22.77
CA ALA A 324 22.48 -19.94 -24.15
C ALA A 324 22.84 -21.43 -24.28
N ASN A 325 22.14 -22.15 -25.16
CA ASN A 325 22.48 -23.53 -25.48
C ASN A 325 23.65 -23.56 -26.47
N ASP A 326 24.84 -23.20 -26.01
CA ASP A 326 26.05 -22.98 -26.82
C ASP A 326 27.17 -23.99 -26.56
N GLY A 327 26.91 -25.02 -25.75
CA GLY A 327 27.90 -26.05 -25.39
C GLY A 327 28.90 -25.60 -24.33
N SER A 328 28.76 -24.39 -23.77
CA SER A 328 29.51 -23.98 -22.59
C SER A 328 29.15 -24.83 -21.36
N PRO A 329 29.98 -24.85 -20.31
CA PRO A 329 29.67 -25.55 -19.05
C PRO A 329 28.37 -25.08 -18.38
N LEU A 330 27.84 -23.93 -18.78
CA LEU A 330 26.61 -23.35 -18.26
C LEU A 330 25.43 -23.49 -19.22
N SER A 331 25.67 -24.03 -20.43
CA SER A 331 24.67 -24.25 -21.47
C SER A 331 23.38 -24.85 -20.94
N GLY A 332 22.27 -24.13 -21.12
CA GLY A 332 20.92 -24.56 -20.72
C GLY A 332 20.62 -24.54 -19.23
N LYS A 333 21.57 -24.14 -18.38
CA LYS A 333 21.36 -24.02 -16.92
C LYS A 333 20.61 -22.74 -16.57
N ASP A 334 19.82 -22.81 -15.51
CA ASP A 334 19.19 -21.64 -14.89
C ASP A 334 20.29 -20.77 -14.27
N LEU A 335 20.28 -19.49 -14.62
CA LEU A 335 21.23 -18.49 -14.12
C LEU A 335 20.61 -17.74 -12.94
N ASP A 336 19.43 -17.16 -13.15
CA ASP A 336 18.73 -16.39 -12.14
C ASP A 336 17.21 -16.50 -12.29
N SER A 337 16.51 -16.25 -11.19
CA SER A 337 15.05 -16.22 -11.13
C SER A 337 14.57 -14.82 -10.81
N TRP A 338 13.57 -14.37 -11.55
CA TRP A 338 13.00 -13.03 -11.41
C TRP A 338 11.56 -13.14 -10.94
N PHE A 339 11.25 -12.38 -9.90
CA PHE A 339 9.91 -12.22 -9.36
C PHE A 339 9.55 -10.74 -9.44
N ILE A 340 8.47 -10.44 -10.17
CA ILE A 340 8.08 -9.08 -10.49
C ILE A 340 6.60 -8.94 -10.21
N PHE A 341 6.21 -7.95 -9.43
CA PHE A 341 4.79 -7.71 -9.17
C PHE A 341 4.44 -6.22 -9.24
N PRO A 342 3.19 -5.89 -9.58
CA PRO A 342 2.73 -4.52 -9.65
C PRO A 342 2.75 -3.87 -8.28
N VAL A 343 3.28 -2.65 -8.23
CA VAL A 343 3.17 -1.76 -7.07
C VAL A 343 2.58 -0.44 -7.52
N LYS A 344 2.28 0.43 -6.56
CA LYS A 344 1.81 1.78 -6.85
C LYS A 344 2.75 2.48 -7.85
N ASP A 345 2.18 2.87 -8.98
CA ASP A 345 2.84 3.49 -10.15
C ASP A 345 4.06 2.75 -10.72
N GLY A 346 4.12 1.41 -10.64
CA GLY A 346 5.22 0.67 -11.26
C GLY A 346 5.25 -0.84 -11.04
N LEU A 347 6.45 -1.41 -11.17
CA LEU A 347 6.78 -2.81 -10.93
C LEU A 347 7.87 -2.90 -9.86
N ALA A 348 7.60 -3.60 -8.77
CA ALA A 348 8.65 -4.04 -7.87
C ALA A 348 9.34 -5.26 -8.47
N VAL A 349 10.67 -5.24 -8.48
CA VAL A 349 11.49 -6.28 -9.09
C VAL A 349 12.38 -6.92 -8.04
N GLN A 350 12.31 -8.25 -7.97
CA GLN A 350 13.24 -9.09 -7.21
C GLN A 350 13.93 -10.05 -8.18
N CYS A 351 15.22 -10.23 -7.96
CA CYS A 351 16.03 -11.21 -8.65
C CYS A 351 16.73 -12.08 -7.59
N ASP A 352 16.50 -13.38 -7.67
CA ASP A 352 17.21 -14.40 -6.91
C ASP A 352 18.30 -14.98 -7.80
N ASN A 353 19.55 -14.77 -7.39
CA ASN A 353 20.71 -15.33 -8.08
C ASN A 353 20.82 -16.81 -7.72
N LEU A 354 20.55 -17.71 -8.69
CA LEU A 354 20.96 -19.11 -8.60
C LEU A 354 22.40 -19.31 -9.12
N ASP A 355 23.06 -18.22 -9.50
CA ASP A 355 24.36 -18.24 -10.16
C ASP A 355 25.54 -18.19 -9.18
N LEU A 356 26.04 -19.38 -8.81
CA LEU A 356 27.34 -19.53 -8.15
C LEU A 356 28.52 -19.37 -9.13
N ALA A 357 28.29 -19.33 -10.44
CA ALA A 357 29.33 -19.49 -11.46
C ALA A 357 29.90 -18.16 -11.98
N TYR A 358 29.06 -17.14 -12.20
CA TYR A 358 29.53 -15.85 -12.69
C TYR A 358 29.92 -14.86 -11.59
N ARG A 359 29.53 -15.12 -10.33
CA ARG A 359 29.78 -14.24 -9.16
C ARG A 359 29.44 -12.76 -9.42
N THR A 360 28.61 -12.47 -10.42
CA THR A 360 27.97 -11.17 -10.58
C THR A 360 26.71 -11.22 -9.73
N GLY A 361 26.86 -10.94 -8.45
CA GLY A 361 25.71 -10.58 -7.64
C GLY A 361 25.14 -9.29 -8.19
N ILE A 362 23.98 -9.31 -8.82
CA ILE A 362 23.09 -8.15 -8.68
C ILE A 362 22.46 -8.34 -7.31
N GLN A 363 23.24 -8.12 -6.25
CA GLN A 363 22.67 -7.87 -4.94
C GLN A 363 22.26 -6.40 -4.92
N THR A 364 21.19 -6.10 -5.67
CA THR A 364 20.22 -5.15 -5.12
C THR A 364 19.72 -5.84 -3.85
N ARG A 365 19.62 -5.15 -2.72
CA ARG A 365 18.78 -5.69 -1.63
C ARG A 365 17.47 -6.16 -2.27
N ALA A 366 17.14 -7.44 -2.13
CA ALA A 366 16.03 -8.00 -2.88
C ALA A 366 14.79 -7.18 -2.52
N GLY A 367 14.07 -6.69 -3.53
CA GLY A 367 12.87 -5.86 -3.38
C GLY A 367 13.02 -4.34 -3.49
N ASP A 368 14.23 -3.78 -3.65
CA ASP A 368 14.44 -2.33 -3.43
C ASP A 368 14.25 -1.41 -4.65
N PHE A 369 13.97 -1.90 -5.86
CA PHE A 369 13.75 -0.99 -7.00
C PHE A 369 12.40 -1.13 -7.68
N VAL A 370 11.80 0.02 -7.92
CA VAL A 370 10.53 0.19 -8.60
C VAL A 370 10.78 0.71 -10.01
N LEU A 371 10.40 -0.08 -11.02
CA LEU A 371 10.39 0.39 -12.40
C LEU A 371 9.07 1.13 -12.65
N ARG A 372 9.15 2.41 -12.99
CA ARG A 372 8.00 3.26 -13.30
C ARG A 372 7.64 3.09 -14.77
N LYS A 373 6.33 3.06 -15.08
CA LYS A 373 5.86 3.00 -16.47
C LYS A 373 6.24 4.31 -17.19
N LYS A 374 6.83 4.20 -18.38
CA LYS A 374 7.13 5.35 -19.25
C LYS A 374 5.89 5.87 -19.97
#